data_AF-A0A843JIA8-F1
#
_entry.id   AF-A0A843JIA8-F1
#
_cell.length_a   1.000
_cell.length_b   1.000
_cell.length_c   1.000
_cell.angle_alpha   90.00
_cell.angle_beta   90.00
_cell.angle_gamma   90.00
#
_symmetry.space_group_name_H-M   'P 1'
#
loop_
_entity.id
_entity.type
_entity.pdbx_description
1 polymer ?
#
loop_
_entity_poly.entity_id
_entity_poly.type
_entity_poly.pdbx_seq_one_letter_code
_entity_poly.pdbx_strand_id
1 'polypeptide(L)'
;MTVELRNTIPQDYKALSEAIDFEWKFSTYTKESGLLIAEYYLVKCLNGANHAVTATIDGEPKGIVVLKDTGPGSIDVSSRKKELEEALS
;
A
#
# COMPACT_ATOMS: atom_id res chain seq x y z
N MET A 1 -17.58 -18.74 -6.11
CA MET A 1 -16.26 -18.13 -5.87
C MET A 1 -15.65 -17.82 -7.21
N THR A 2 -15.77 -16.56 -7.62
CA THR A 2 -15.21 -16.03 -8.85
C THR A 2 -14.03 -15.14 -8.48
N VAL A 3 -12.88 -15.36 -9.10
CA VAL A 3 -11.66 -14.58 -8.87
C VAL A 3 -11.45 -13.67 -10.08
N GLU A 4 -11.31 -12.38 -9.83
CA GLU A 4 -11.13 -11.38 -10.90
C GLU A 4 -9.99 -10.41 -10.55
N LEU A 5 -9.29 -9.97 -11.59
CA LEU A 5 -8.28 -8.92 -11.52
C LEU A 5 -8.82 -7.69 -12.26
N ARG A 6 -8.81 -6.54 -11.60
CA ARG A 6 -9.23 -5.28 -12.21
C ARG A 6 -8.34 -4.12 -11.79
N ASN A 7 -8.37 -3.04 -12.55
CA ASN A 7 -7.71 -1.81 -12.13
C ASN A 7 -8.16 -1.42 -10.72
N THR A 8 -7.20 -1.07 -9.88
CA THR A 8 -7.48 -0.59 -8.53
C THR A 8 -8.27 0.71 -8.57
N ILE A 9 -9.29 0.82 -7.72
CA ILE A 9 -10.10 2.03 -7.56
C ILE A 9 -10.01 2.53 -6.10
N PRO A 10 -10.26 3.82 -5.82
CA PRO A 10 -10.16 4.37 -4.46
C PRO A 10 -11.00 3.64 -3.40
N GLN A 11 -12.12 3.04 -3.81
CA GLN A 11 -13.00 2.28 -2.92
C GLN A 11 -12.35 1.00 -2.39
N ASP A 12 -11.31 0.48 -3.06
CA ASP A 12 -10.61 -0.72 -2.62
C ASP A 12 -9.74 -0.47 -1.39
N TYR A 13 -9.37 0.79 -1.13
CA TYR A 13 -8.28 1.13 -0.21
C TYR A 13 -8.60 0.75 1.23
N LYS A 14 -9.87 0.91 1.62
CA LYS A 14 -10.32 0.52 2.95
C LYS A 14 -10.19 -0.99 3.17
N ALA A 15 -10.74 -1.79 2.26
CA ALA A 15 -10.69 -3.25 2.36
C ALA A 15 -9.24 -3.77 2.30
N LEU A 16 -8.37 -3.14 1.50
CA LEU A 16 -6.96 -3.47 1.43
C LEU A 16 -6.21 -3.09 2.70
N SER A 17 -6.51 -1.95 3.32
CA SER A 17 -5.93 -1.56 4.62
C SER A 17 -6.35 -2.54 5.73
N GLU A 18 -7.62 -2.95 5.75
CA GLU A 18 -8.12 -3.96 6.70
C GLU A 18 -7.43 -5.33 6.52
N ALA A 19 -7.10 -5.72 5.28
CA ALA A 19 -6.34 -6.94 5.03
C ALA A 19 -4.91 -6.86 5.58
N ILE A 20 -4.26 -5.69 5.48
CA ILE A 20 -2.94 -5.45 6.09
C ILE A 20 -3.02 -5.63 7.60
N ASP A 21 -4.05 -5.10 8.27
CA ASP A 21 -4.22 -5.26 9.72
C ASP A 21 -4.32 -6.72 10.16
N PHE A 22 -4.96 -7.54 9.34
CA PHE A 22 -5.16 -8.95 9.63
C PHE A 22 -3.92 -9.81 9.35
N GLU A 23 -3.20 -9.52 8.26
CA GLU A 23 -2.12 -10.39 7.77
C GLU A 23 -0.73 -9.99 8.28
N TRP A 24 -0.49 -8.70 8.55
CA TRP A 24 0.85 -8.20 8.79
C TRP A 24 1.23 -8.24 10.28
N LYS A 25 2.41 -8.78 10.56
CA LYS A 25 2.96 -8.80 11.91
C LYS A 25 3.88 -7.60 12.11
N PHE A 26 3.53 -6.76 13.07
CA PHE A 26 4.34 -5.60 13.47
C PHE A 26 5.23 -5.99 14.65
N SER A 27 6.41 -6.56 14.37
CA SER A 27 7.37 -6.97 15.41
C SER A 27 8.22 -5.80 15.95
N THR A 28 8.39 -4.76 15.14
CA THR A 28 9.31 -3.63 15.43
C THR A 28 8.57 -2.37 15.86
N TYR A 29 7.29 -2.27 15.51
CA TYR A 29 6.44 -1.11 15.79
C TYR A 29 5.22 -1.55 16.58
N THR A 30 4.58 -0.60 17.28
CA THR A 30 3.22 -0.82 17.79
C THR A 30 2.28 -1.10 16.62
N LYS A 31 1.18 -1.79 16.90
CA LYS A 31 0.15 -2.08 15.88
C LYS A 31 -0.34 -0.80 15.18
N GLU A 32 -0.60 0.25 15.96
CA GLU A 32 -1.03 1.55 15.47
C GLU A 32 -0.01 2.21 14.53
N SER A 33 1.25 2.31 14.93
CA SER A 33 2.30 2.90 14.08
C SER A 33 2.60 2.02 12.85
N GLY A 34 2.52 0.70 12.99
CA GLY A 34 2.68 -0.25 11.89
C GLY A 34 1.61 -0.10 10.81
N LEU A 35 0.35 0.08 11.22
CA LEU A 35 -0.77 0.36 10.31
C LEU A 35 -0.59 1.68 9.57
N LEU A 36 -0.24 2.76 10.28
CA LEU A 36 0.01 4.06 9.66
C LEU A 36 1.12 3.99 8.60
N ILE A 37 2.21 3.27 8.89
CA ILE A 37 3.30 3.05 7.93
C ILE A 37 2.82 2.24 6.72
N ALA A 38 2.02 1.20 6.95
CA ALA A 38 1.53 0.34 5.88
C ALA A 38 0.50 1.05 4.99
N GLU A 39 -0.38 1.87 5.57
CA GLU A 39 -1.29 2.75 4.82
C GLU A 39 -0.53 3.80 4.02
N TYR A 40 0.47 4.46 4.64
CA TYR A 40 1.35 5.38 3.93
C TYR A 40 2.08 4.69 2.78
N TYR A 41 2.59 3.48 3.00
CA TYR A 41 3.24 2.67 1.98
C TYR A 41 2.28 2.31 0.85
N LEU A 42 1.07 1.85 1.16
CA LEU A 42 0.02 1.54 0.19
C LEU A 42 -0.30 2.77 -0.67
N VAL A 43 -0.54 3.92 -0.06
CA VAL A 43 -0.83 5.19 -0.76
C VAL A 43 0.36 5.65 -1.61
N LYS A 44 1.60 5.52 -1.11
CA LYS A 44 2.81 5.87 -1.88
C LYS A 44 3.05 4.92 -3.04
N CYS A 45 2.84 3.63 -2.85
CA CYS A 45 2.93 2.64 -3.89
C CYS A 45 1.87 2.92 -4.95
N LEU A 46 0.63 3.21 -4.57
CA LEU A 46 -0.45 3.56 -5.51
C LEU A 46 -0.19 4.86 -6.27
N ASN A 47 0.21 5.93 -5.58
CA ASN A 47 0.50 7.22 -6.21
C ASN A 47 1.79 7.22 -7.04
N GLY A 48 2.73 6.33 -6.70
CA GLY A 48 4.01 6.20 -7.38
C GLY A 48 4.08 5.04 -8.37
N ALA A 49 3.01 4.25 -8.50
CA ALA A 49 2.92 3.15 -9.45
C ALA A 49 2.43 3.62 -10.80
N ASN A 50 2.95 2.98 -11.83
CA ASN A 50 2.44 3.13 -13.18
C ASN A 50 1.23 2.22 -13.39
N HIS A 51 1.17 1.11 -12.65
CA HIS A 51 0.08 0.15 -12.72
C HIS A 51 -0.27 -0.41 -11.34
N ALA A 52 -1.56 -0.45 -11.01
CA ALA A 52 -2.10 -1.08 -9.81
C ALA A 52 -3.33 -1.92 -10.17
N VAL A 53 -3.36 -3.17 -9.71
CA VAL A 53 -4.42 -4.13 -9.99
C VAL A 53 -4.90 -4.75 -8.67
N THR A 54 -6.20 -4.70 -8.43
CA THR A 54 -6.86 -5.33 -7.28
C THR A 54 -7.34 -6.73 -7.66
N ALA A 55 -7.03 -7.70 -6.81
CA ALA A 55 -7.62 -9.03 -6.85
C ALA A 55 -8.91 -9.05 -6.00
N THR A 56 -9.98 -9.55 -6.59
CA THR A 56 -11.29 -9.66 -5.94
C THR A 56 -11.78 -11.09 -5.91
N ILE A 57 -12.52 -11.44 -4.85
CA ILE A 57 -13.29 -12.69 -4.75
C ILE A 57 -14.75 -12.30 -4.61
N ASP A 58 -15.59 -12.71 -5.56
CA ASP A 58 -17.02 -12.38 -5.60
C ASP A 58 -17.29 -10.86 -5.48
N GLY A 59 -16.41 -10.04 -6.08
CA GLY A 59 -16.49 -8.57 -6.08
C GLY A 59 -15.78 -7.87 -4.92
N GLU A 60 -15.44 -8.61 -3.85
CA GLU A 60 -14.78 -8.05 -2.67
C GLU A 60 -13.25 -8.02 -2.84
N PRO A 61 -12.58 -6.88 -2.59
CA PRO A 61 -11.12 -6.81 -2.61
C PRO A 61 -10.47 -7.77 -1.61
N LYS A 62 -9.48 -8.53 -2.06
CA LYS A 62 -8.71 -9.47 -1.23
C LYS A 62 -7.20 -9.28 -1.32
N GLY A 63 -6.72 -8.48 -2.25
CA GLY A 63 -5.31 -8.19 -2.39
C GLY A 63 -5.03 -7.21 -3.51
N ILE A 64 -3.80 -6.73 -3.58
CA ILE A 64 -3.37 -5.77 -4.58
C ILE A 64 -1.98 -6.12 -5.10
N VAL A 65 -1.79 -5.91 -6.40
CA VAL A 65 -0.50 -5.95 -7.07
C VAL A 65 -0.17 -4.54 -7.53
N VAL A 66 0.95 -4.01 -7.07
CA VAL A 66 1.41 -2.67 -7.41
C VAL A 66 2.72 -2.76 -8.17
N LEU A 67 2.78 -2.19 -9.37
CA LEU A 67 3.95 -2.18 -10.23
C LEU A 67 4.38 -0.73 -10.47
N LYS A 68 5.66 -0.47 -10.16
CA LYS A 68 6.32 0.77 -10.50
C LYS A 68 7.25 0.51 -11.67
N ASP A 69 7.10 1.29 -12.73
CA ASP A 69 8.08 1.33 -13.80
C ASP A 69 9.30 2.09 -13.28
N THR A 70 10.32 1.36 -12.84
CA THR A 70 11.59 1.96 -12.47
C THR A 70 12.36 2.28 -13.75
N GLY A 71 12.00 3.39 -14.40
CA GLY A 71 12.92 4.04 -15.33
C GLY A 71 14.23 4.38 -14.59
N PRO A 72 15.36 4.60 -15.30
CA PRO A 72 16.68 4.79 -14.68
C PRO A 72 16.83 6.07 -13.81
N GLY A 73 15.76 6.80 -13.54
CA GLY A 73 15.74 7.94 -12.64
C GLY A 73 15.81 7.48 -11.18
N SER A 74 16.91 7.78 -10.51
CA SER A 74 17.09 7.54 -9.09
C SER A 74 16.07 8.31 -8.26
N ILE A 75 15.56 7.68 -7.20
CA ILE A 75 14.75 8.34 -6.17
C ILE A 75 15.70 8.76 -5.06
N ASP A 76 15.75 10.07 -4.77
CA ASP A 76 16.46 10.56 -3.60
C ASP A 76 15.65 10.28 -2.33
N VAL A 77 16.09 9.27 -1.58
CA VAL A 77 15.48 8.82 -0.32
C VAL A 77 15.72 9.79 0.85
N SER A 78 16.62 10.76 0.71
CA SER A 78 16.95 11.75 1.74
C SER A 78 15.74 12.62 2.10
N SER A 79 14.98 13.05 1.09
CA SER A 79 13.78 13.87 1.30
C SER A 79 12.65 13.09 1.96
N ARG A 80 12.54 11.78 1.69
CA ARG A 80 11.48 10.92 2.24
C ARG A 80 11.72 10.55 3.70
N LYS A 81 12.99 10.39 4.10
CA LYS A 81 13.35 10.17 5.50
C LYS A 81 12.90 11.34 6.38
N LYS A 82 13.14 12.58 5.92
CA LYS A 82 12.77 13.79 6.66
C LYS A 82 11.25 13.92 6.84
N GLU A 83 10.46 13.68 5.78
CA GLU A 83 8.98 13.66 5.87
C GLU A 83 8.48 12.61 6.88
N LEU A 84 9.13 11.46 6.95
CA LEU A 84 8.76 10.39 7.88
C LEU A 84 9.10 10.76 9.33
N GLU A 85 10.25 11.37 9.57
CA GLU A 85 10.68 11.84 10.89
C GLU A 85 9.75 12.95 11.42
N GLU A 86 9.28 13.85 10.56
CA GLU A 86 8.32 14.91 10.90
C GLU A 86 6.91 14.36 11.22
N ALA A 87 6.51 13.24 10.61
CA ALA A 87 5.19 12.64 10.86
C ALA A 87 5.14 11.76 12.12
N LEU A 88 6.30 11.35 12.64
CA LEU A 88 6.43 10.49 13.83
C LEU A 88 6.81 11.27 15.11
N SER A 89 6.96 12.59 15.01
CA SER A 89 7.22 13.51 16.13
C SER A 89 5.95 14.19 16.63
#